data_AF-A0A1G7UEN0-F1
#
_entry.id   AF-A0A1G7UEN0-F1
#
_cell.length_a   1.000
_cell.length_b   1.000
_cell.length_c   1.000
_cell.angle_alpha   90.00
_cell.angle_beta   90.00
_cell.angle_gamma   90.00
#
_symmetry.space_group_name_H-M   'P 1'
#
loop_
_entity.id
_entity.type
_entity.pdbx_description
1 polymer ?
#
loop_
_entity_poly.entity_id
_entity_poly.type
_entity_poly.pdbx_seq_one_letter_code
_entity_poly.pdbx_strand_id
1 'polypeptide(L)' 'MTDEPRRLGDKIVRAHEQAYEQGKADVARALLRALELELSSFGSAPEQREADAEIQAAFQRQQELDSPG' A
#
# COMPACT_ATOMS: atom_id res chain seq x y z
N MET A 1 -4.11 -2.48 -30.79
CA MET A 1 -4.80 -3.07 -29.62
C MET A 1 -4.85 -1.98 -28.56
N THR A 2 -6.02 -1.38 -28.36
CA THR A 2 -6.25 -0.37 -27.33
C THR A 2 -6.31 -1.10 -25.98
N ASP A 3 -5.18 -1.11 -25.27
CA ASP A 3 -5.14 -1.55 -23.88
C ASP A 3 -5.78 -0.44 -23.02
N GLU A 4 -7.11 -0.46 -22.95
CA GLU A 4 -7.83 0.33 -21.97
C GLU A 4 -7.41 -0.15 -20.57
N PRO A 5 -7.02 0.74 -19.66
CA PRO A 5 -6.61 0.36 -18.32
C PRO A 5 -7.77 -0.38 -17.64
N ARG A 6 -7.63 -1.70 -17.50
CA ARG A 6 -8.70 -2.57 -16.97
C ARG A 6 -8.79 -2.48 -15.44
N ARG A 7 -7.68 -2.17 -14.77
CA ARG A 7 -7.61 -2.07 -13.30
C ARG A 7 -7.72 -0.63 -12.84
N LEU A 8 -8.26 -0.44 -11.64
CA LEU A 8 -8.37 0.87 -11.02
C LEU A 8 -6.97 1.49 -10.78
N GLY A 9 -6.00 0.69 -10.35
CA GLY A 9 -4.59 1.11 -10.25
C GLY A 9 -4.01 1.67 -11.55
N ASP A 10 -4.20 1.01 -12.69
CA ASP A 10 -3.70 1.48 -14.00
C ASP A 10 -4.30 2.83 -14.40
N LYS A 11 -5.58 3.05 -14.07
CA LYS A 11 -6.25 4.34 -14.29
C LYS A 11 -5.67 5.44 -13.41
N ILE A 12 -5.37 5.13 -12.16
CA ILE A 12 -4.77 6.08 -11.20
C ILE A 12 -3.35 6.45 -11.64
N VAL A 13 -2.55 5.49 -12.12
CA VAL A 13 -1.18 5.74 -12.62
C VAL A 13 -1.21 6.67 -13.83
N ARG A 14 -2.05 6.40 -14.85
CA ARG A 14 -2.14 7.30 -16.02
C ARG A 14 -2.61 8.70 -15.66
N ALA A 15 -3.57 8.82 -14.73
CA ALA A 15 -4.03 10.12 -14.27
C ALA A 15 -2.91 10.87 -13.50
N HIS A 16 -2.07 10.15 -12.75
CA HIS A 16 -0.94 10.73 -12.03
C HIS A 16 0.11 11.29 -13.00
N GLU A 17 0.51 10.50 -14.00
CA GLU A 17 1.44 10.93 -15.06
C GLU A 17 0.93 12.20 -15.75
N GLN A 18 -0.34 12.21 -16.14
CA GLN A 18 -0.97 13.36 -16.76
C GLN A 18 -1.01 14.60 -15.84
N ALA A 19 -1.27 14.41 -14.54
CA ALA A 19 -1.25 15.51 -13.56
C ALA A 19 0.16 16.06 -13.33
N TYR A 20 1.17 15.19 -13.36
CA TYR A 20 2.58 15.56 -13.25
C TYR A 20 3.04 16.38 -14.46
N GLU A 21 2.73 15.94 -15.68
CA GLU A 21 3.04 16.66 -16.92
C GLU A 21 2.37 18.05 -16.98
N GLN A 22 1.19 18.18 -16.39
CA GLN A 22 0.46 19.46 -16.32
C GLN A 22 0.91 20.36 -15.15
N GLY A 23 1.90 19.96 -14.36
CA GLY A 23 2.37 20.72 -13.19
C GLY A 23 1.34 20.80 -12.05
N LYS A 24 0.35 19.91 -12.01
CA LYS A 24 -0.71 19.89 -11.00
C LYS A 24 -0.29 19.03 -9.80
N ALA A 25 0.66 19.55 -9.02
CA ALA A 25 1.29 18.82 -7.92
C ALA A 25 0.29 18.27 -6.89
N ASP A 26 -0.74 19.04 -6.51
CA ASP A 26 -1.75 18.60 -5.53
C ASP A 26 -2.56 17.41 -6.05
N VAL A 27 -2.91 17.43 -7.34
CA VAL A 27 -3.66 16.36 -8.01
C VAL A 27 -2.79 15.11 -8.14
N ALA A 28 -1.53 15.28 -8.54
CA ALA A 28 -0.57 14.18 -8.63
C ALA A 28 -0.38 13.49 -7.27
N ARG A 29 -0.29 14.28 -6.19
CA ARG A 29 -0.15 13.76 -4.81
C ARG A 29 -1.42 13.05 -4.32
N ALA A 30 -2.60 13.57 -4.65
CA ALA A 30 -3.86 12.92 -4.32
C ALA A 30 -4.00 11.56 -5.04
N LEU A 31 -3.56 11.48 -6.29
CA LEU A 31 -3.59 10.24 -7.08
C LEU A 31 -2.59 9.20 -6.56
N LEU A 32 -1.39 9.61 -6.13
CA LEU A 32 -0.46 8.71 -5.42
C LEU A 32 -1.11 8.12 -4.17
N ARG A 33 -1.78 8.94 -3.36
CA ARG A 33 -2.47 8.45 -2.16
C ARG A 33 -3.60 7.47 -2.48
N ALA A 34 -4.34 7.72 -3.56
CA ALA A 34 -5.39 6.81 -4.01
C ALA A 34 -4.81 5.45 -4.46
N LEU A 35 -3.63 5.44 -5.09
CA LEU A 35 -2.94 4.20 -5.48
C LEU A 35 -2.47 3.40 -4.27
N GLU A 36 -1.91 4.06 -3.25
CA GLU A 36 -1.50 3.40 -2.00
C GLU A 36 -2.67 2.69 -1.32
N LEU A 37 -3.85 3.33 -1.28
CA LEU A 37 -5.06 2.77 -0.68
C LEU A 37 -5.59 1.57 -1.48
N GLU A 38 -5.56 1.65 -2.80
CA GLU A 38 -5.97 0.55 -3.67
C GLU A 38 -5.07 -0.67 -3.43
N LEU A 39 -3.75 -0.49 -3.44
CA LEU A 39 -2.78 -1.57 -3.23
C LEU A 39 -2.87 -2.14 -1.81
N SER A 40 -3.12 -1.30 -0.81
CA SER A 40 -3.31 -1.74 0.58
C SER A 40 -4.60 -2.53 0.78
N SER A 41 -5.65 -2.22 0.01
CA SER A 41 -6.90 -2.98 0.00
C SER A 41 -6.73 -4.36 -0.62
N PHE A 42 -5.77 -4.54 -1.54
CA PHE A 42 -5.40 -5.84 -2.10
C PHE A 42 -4.42 -6.62 -1.20
N GLY A 43 -3.67 -5.95 -0.32
CA GLY A 43 -2.73 -6.56 0.64
C GLY A 43 -3.38 -7.09 1.94
N SER A 44 -4.68 -6.86 2.15
CA SER A 44 -5.41 -7.38 3.32
C SER A 44 -5.97 -8.78 3.06
N ALA A 45 -5.13 -9.73 2.66
CA ALA A 45 -5.48 -11.15 2.71
C ALA A 45 -5.42 -11.64 4.17
N PRO A 46 -6.34 -12.51 4.63
CA PRO A 46 -6.38 -12.99 6.00
C PRO A 46 -5.06 -13.65 6.45
N GLU A 47 -4.35 -14.31 5.54
CA GLU A 47 -3.06 -14.96 5.80
C GLU A 47 -1.95 -13.96 6.21
N GLN A 48 -1.99 -12.71 5.73
CA GLN A 48 -1.02 -11.67 6.13
C GLN A 48 -1.24 -11.21 7.57
N ARG A 49 -2.50 -11.25 8.06
CA ARG A 49 -2.81 -10.92 9.47
C ARG A 49 -2.32 -11.99 10.43
N GLU A 50 -2.38 -13.26 10.02
CA GLU A 50 -1.85 -14.37 10.82
C GLU A 50 -0.31 -14.30 10.88
N ALA A 51 0.35 -14.02 9.75
CA ALA A 51 1.79 -13.80 9.71
C ALA A 51 2.21 -12.60 10.59
N ASP A 52 1.49 -11.48 10.53
CA ASP A 52 1.75 -10.32 11.38
C ASP A 52 1.53 -10.64 12.88
N ALA A 53 0.54 -11.46 13.21
CA ALA A 53 0.29 -11.89 14.59
C ALA A 53 1.41 -12.82 15.12
N GLU A 54 1.91 -13.74 14.30
CA GLU A 54 3.05 -14.60 14.66
C GLU A 54 4.34 -13.80 14.83
N ILE A 55 4.59 -12.84 13.93
CA ILE A 55 5.75 -11.94 14.03
C ILE A 55 5.63 -11.06 15.29
N GLN A 56 4.46 -10.50 15.56
CA GLN A 56 4.24 -9.69 16.76
C GLN A 56 4.39 -10.51 18.05
N ALA A 57 3.93 -11.77 18.06
CA ALA A 57 4.11 -12.67 19.20
C ALA A 57 5.60 -13.04 19.42
N ALA A 58 6.36 -13.24 18.34
CA ALA A 58 7.80 -13.49 18.43
C ALA A 58 8.57 -12.27 18.98
N PHE A 59 8.22 -11.07 18.53
CA PHE A 59 8.78 -9.82 19.06
C PHE A 59 8.45 -9.62 20.54
N GLN A 60 7.21 -9.87 20.96
CA GLN A 60 6.81 -9.78 22.36
C GLN A 60 7.61 -10.75 23.23
N ARG A 61 7.76 -12.00 22.78
CA ARG A 61 8.53 -13.03 23.50
C ARG A 61 10.00 -12.65 23.64
N GLN A 62 10.58 -12.03 22.61
CA GLN A 62 11.95 -11.55 22.66
C GLN A 62 12.11 -10.41 23.67
N GLN A 63 11.16 -9.47 23.74
CA GLN A 63 11.19 -8.37 24.73
C GLN A 63 11.05 -8.86 26.18
N GLU A 64 10.27 -9.92 26.42
CA GLU A 64 10.16 -10.55 27.73
C GLU A 64 11.46 -11.26 28.15
N LEU A 65 12.21 -11.79 27.18
CA LEU A 65 13.52 -12.42 27.43
C LEU A 65 14.64 -11.38 27.61
N ASP A 66 14.54 -10.24 26.90
CA ASP A 66 15.50 -9.13 26.96
C ASP A 66 15.25 -8.19 28.16
N SER A 67 14.12 -8.34 28.88
CA SER A 67 13.88 -7.65 30.14
C SER A 67 14.50 -8.44 31.29
N PRO A 68 15.61 -7.98 31.92
CA PRO A 68 16.10 -8.62 33.11
C PRO A 68 15.11 -8.35 34.24
N GLY A 69 14.74 -9.39 35.00
CA GLY A 69 13.99 -9.22 36.24
C GLY A 69 14.69 -8.32 37.25
#